data_AF-A0A956TGU4-F1
#
_entry.id   AF-A0A956TGU4-F1
#
_cell.length_a   1.000
_cell.length_b   1.000
_cell.length_c   1.000
_cell.angle_alpha   90.00
_cell.angle_beta   90.00
_cell.angle_gamma   90.00
#
_symmetry.space_group_name_H-M   'P 1'
#
loop_
_entity.id
_entity.type
_entity.pdbx_description
1 polymer ?
#
loop_
_entity_poly.entity_id
_entity_poly.type
_entity_poly.pdbx_seq_one_letter_code
_entity_poly.pdbx_strand_id
1 'polypeptide(L)'
;MRGAVWSELLRFLDGATVEGGEGELPTQGILFVGVIRLPKAEAAYTGEHLLELGLPRAVLARMPLKLFLPAPQASDLLALLSNQA
;
A
#
# COMPACT_ATOMS: atom_id res chain seq x y z
N MET A 1 -18.91 6.15 -6.77
CA MET A 1 -18.24 4.84 -6.58
C MET A 1 -16.90 4.94 -5.85
N ARG A 2 -15.97 5.86 -6.16
CA ARG A 2 -14.65 5.92 -5.47
C ARG A 2 -14.70 6.18 -3.96
N GLY A 3 -15.69 6.93 -3.47
CA GLY A 3 -15.85 7.20 -2.03
C GLY A 3 -16.12 5.94 -1.19
N ALA A 4 -16.81 4.94 -1.76
CA ALA A 4 -17.20 3.72 -1.06
C ALA A 4 -16.01 2.77 -0.79
N VAL A 5 -15.09 2.66 -1.76
CA VAL A 5 -13.90 1.80 -1.64
C VAL A 5 -12.97 2.29 -0.53
N TRP A 6 -12.75 3.59 -0.46
CA TRP A 6 -11.88 4.17 0.58
C TRP A 6 -12.48 4.08 1.96
N SER A 7 -13.79 4.31 2.12
CA SER A 7 -14.46 4.13 3.41
C SER A 7 -14.42 2.69 3.89
N GLU A 8 -14.53 1.72 2.97
CA GLU A 8 -14.46 0.31 3.31
C GLU A 8 -13.03 -0.11 3.70
N LEU A 9 -12.03 0.35 2.96
CA LEU A 9 -10.63 0.12 3.35
C LEU A 9 -10.32 0.72 4.73
N LEU A 10 -10.79 1.95 5.01
CA LEU A 10 -10.61 2.57 6.33
C LEU A 10 -11.26 1.75 7.44
N ARG A 11 -12.45 1.20 7.20
CA ARG A 11 -13.13 0.30 8.14
C ARG A 11 -12.24 -0.90 8.49
N PHE A 12 -11.58 -1.51 7.50
CA PHE A 12 -10.66 -2.62 7.76
C PHE A 12 -9.38 -2.19 8.48
N LEU A 13 -8.80 -1.06 8.11
CA LEU A 13 -7.59 -0.53 8.76
C LEU A 13 -7.84 -0.12 10.22
N ASP A 14 -9.06 0.33 10.55
CA ASP A 14 -9.47 0.69 11.91
C ASP A 14 -9.88 -0.52 12.77
N GLY A 15 -9.85 -1.74 12.24
CA GLY A 15 -10.06 -2.98 13.02
C GLY A 15 -11.50 -3.49 13.05
N ALA A 16 -12.20 -3.50 11.92
CA ALA A 16 -13.54 -4.06 11.82
C ALA A 16 -13.59 -5.60 11.84
N THR A 17 -14.78 -6.14 12.13
CA THR A 17 -15.09 -7.55 11.89
C THR A 17 -15.65 -7.73 10.48
N VAL A 18 -15.10 -8.70 9.75
CA VAL A 18 -15.62 -9.16 8.46
C VAL A 18 -16.39 -10.45 8.70
N GLU A 19 -17.68 -10.43 8.37
CA GLU A 19 -18.52 -11.63 8.36
C GLU A 19 -18.36 -12.33 7.01
N GLY A 20 -17.82 -13.55 7.03
CA GLY A 20 -17.76 -14.44 5.88
C GLY A 20 -18.68 -15.65 6.07
N GLY A 21 -18.92 -16.42 5.01
CA GLY A 21 -19.77 -17.62 5.06
C GLY A 21 -19.29 -18.71 6.03
N GLU A 22 -18.05 -18.61 6.51
CA GLU A 22 -17.42 -19.57 7.44
C GLU A 22 -17.20 -19.00 8.85
N GLY A 23 -17.61 -17.74 9.11
CA GLY A 23 -17.50 -17.11 10.43
C GLY A 23 -17.04 -15.66 10.39
N GLU A 24 -16.63 -15.17 11.55
CA GLU A 24 -16.20 -13.79 11.77
C GLU A 24 -14.67 -13.68 11.81
N LEU A 25 -14.12 -12.74 11.03
CA LEU A 25 -12.70 -12.40 11.05
C LEU A 25 -12.50 -10.96 11.53
N PRO A 26 -11.95 -10.73 12.73
CA PRO A 26 -11.52 -9.39 13.13
C PRO A 26 -10.27 -9.00 12.33
N THR A 27 -10.25 -7.78 11.78
CA THR A 27 -9.07 -7.26 11.08
C THR A 27 -8.02 -6.69 12.02
N GLN A 28 -8.31 -6.63 13.32
CA GLN A 28 -7.34 -6.23 14.33
C GLN A 28 -6.21 -7.26 14.40
N GLY A 29 -4.98 -6.83 14.08
CA GLY A 29 -3.81 -7.71 14.01
C GLY A 29 -3.47 -8.24 12.61
N ILE A 30 -4.29 -7.94 11.60
CA ILE A 30 -3.95 -8.23 10.20
C ILE A 30 -2.99 -7.17 9.67
N LEU A 31 -1.92 -7.61 8.99
CA LEU A 31 -1.01 -6.71 8.29
C LEU A 31 -1.58 -6.33 6.92
N PHE A 32 -1.79 -5.03 6.70
CA PHE A 32 -2.20 -4.49 5.42
C PHE A 32 -1.01 -3.93 4.65
N VAL A 33 -0.81 -4.43 3.42
CA VAL A 33 0.23 -3.94 2.50
C VAL A 33 -0.45 -3.40 1.24
N GLY A 34 -0.28 -2.11 0.99
CA GLY A 34 -0.74 -1.45 -0.24
C GLY A 34 0.44 -1.14 -1.15
N VAL A 35 0.32 -1.46 -2.45
CA VAL A 35 1.32 -1.13 -3.47
C VAL A 35 0.74 -0.06 -4.38
N ILE A 36 1.42 1.08 -4.47
CA ILE A 36 1.01 2.20 -5.33
C ILE A 36 2.12 2.40 -6.35
N ARG A 37 1.76 2.30 -7.64
CA ARG A 37 2.69 2.64 -8.72
C ARG A 37 2.73 4.16 -8.87
N LEU A 38 3.93 4.72 -8.71
CA LEU A 38 4.15 6.14 -8.86
C LEU A 38 4.50 6.46 -10.33
N PRO A 39 3.94 7.55 -10.90
CA PRO A 39 3.96 7.77 -12.35
C PRO A 39 5.27 8.33 -12.91
N LYS A 40 6.15 8.94 -12.10
CA LYS A 40 7.38 9.60 -12.56
C LYS A 40 8.56 9.25 -11.68
N ALA A 41 9.66 8.76 -12.23
CA ALA A 41 10.85 8.52 -11.41
C ALA A 41 11.35 9.84 -10.77
N GLU A 42 11.10 9.98 -9.46
CA GLU A 42 11.55 11.11 -8.64
C GLU A 42 12.61 10.64 -7.66
N ALA A 43 13.55 11.54 -7.32
CA ALA A 43 14.68 11.23 -6.46
C ALA A 43 14.23 10.92 -5.02
N ALA A 44 13.11 11.49 -4.58
CA ALA A 44 12.51 11.20 -3.28
C ALA A 44 11.01 11.48 -3.33
N TYR A 45 10.22 10.48 -2.94
CA TYR A 45 8.78 10.66 -2.75
C TYR A 45 8.47 10.90 -1.27
N THR A 46 7.40 11.66 -1.04
CA THR A 46 6.88 11.96 0.30
C THR A 46 5.42 11.58 0.40
N GLY A 47 4.85 11.66 1.61
CA GLY A 47 3.41 11.46 1.81
C GLY A 47 2.54 12.43 1.02
N GLU A 48 3.02 13.64 0.70
CA GLU A 48 2.27 14.64 -0.07
C GLU A 48 2.03 14.18 -1.51
N HIS A 49 3.03 13.57 -2.16
CA HIS A 49 2.90 12.99 -3.48
C HIS A 49 1.79 11.92 -3.53
N LEU A 50 1.62 11.14 -2.45
CA LEU A 50 0.55 10.15 -2.36
C LEU A 50 -0.84 10.80 -2.29
N LEU A 51 -0.96 11.95 -1.63
CA LEU A 51 -2.21 12.72 -1.58
C LEU A 51 -2.55 13.30 -2.95
N GLU A 52 -1.54 13.81 -3.69
CA GLU A 52 -1.71 14.33 -5.06
C GLU A 52 -2.17 13.24 -6.03
N LEU A 53 -1.75 11.99 -5.81
CA LEU A 53 -2.24 10.82 -6.57
C LEU A 53 -3.67 10.40 -6.18
N GLY A 54 -4.28 11.08 -5.23
CA GLY A 54 -5.66 10.84 -4.80
C GLY A 54 -5.80 9.82 -3.67
N LEU A 55 -4.72 9.47 -2.98
CA LEU A 55 -4.82 8.67 -1.75
C LEU A 55 -5.47 9.53 -0.65
N PRO A 56 -6.56 9.07 0.00
CA PRO A 56 -7.18 9.84 1.06
C PRO A 56 -6.26 10.04 2.26
N ARG A 57 -6.25 11.26 2.81
CA ARG A 57 -5.45 11.60 4.00
C ARG A 57 -5.73 10.67 5.19
N ALA A 58 -6.99 10.26 5.37
CA ALA A 58 -7.38 9.30 6.41
C ALA A 58 -6.67 7.95 6.23
N VAL A 59 -6.57 7.43 5.00
CA VAL A 59 -5.88 6.15 4.72
C VAL A 59 -4.39 6.30 4.99
N LEU A 60 -3.78 7.40 4.50
CA LEU A 60 -2.36 7.68 4.71
C LEU A 60 -1.99 7.75 6.21
N ALA A 61 -2.90 8.22 7.06
CA ALA A 61 -2.71 8.29 8.51
C ALA A 61 -2.71 6.92 9.20
N ARG A 62 -3.39 5.90 8.63
CA ARG A 62 -3.40 4.52 9.15
C ARG A 62 -2.26 3.65 8.60
N MET A 63 -1.45 4.20 7.69
CA MET A 63 -0.28 3.53 7.12
C MET A 63 1.00 4.18 7.68
N PRO A 64 1.45 3.81 8.90
CA PRO A 64 2.59 4.48 9.54
C PRO A 64 3.89 4.24 8.77
N LEU A 65 4.07 3.04 8.20
CA LEU A 65 5.22 2.67 7.39
C LEU A 65 4.97 3.00 5.91
N LYS A 66 5.88 3.75 5.30
CA LYS A 66 5.86 4.10 3.88
C LYS A 66 7.24 3.82 3.31
N LEU A 67 7.30 2.90 2.36
CA LEU A 67 8.54 2.53 1.68
C LEU A 67 8.46 3.02 0.23
N PHE A 68 9.44 3.82 -0.17
CA PHE A 68 9.58 4.31 -1.52
C PHE A 68 10.72 3.56 -2.19
N LEU A 69 10.37 2.64 -3.08
CA LEU A 69 11.35 1.81 -3.78
C LEU A 69 11.78 2.53 -5.06
N PRO A 70 13.10 2.63 -5.33
CA PRO A 70 13.57 3.16 -6.60
C PRO A 70 13.13 2.28 -7.77
N ALA A 71 13.08 2.86 -8.96
CA ALA A 71 12.86 2.08 -10.17
C ALA A 71 14.02 1.08 -10.37
N PRO A 72 13.73 -0.18 -10.73
CA PRO A 72 14.78 -1.17 -11.00
C PRO A 72 15.74 -0.69 -12.09
N GLN A 73 17.03 -0.88 -11.87
CA GLN A 73 18.10 -0.60 -12.82
C GLN A 73 18.55 -1.87 -13.54
N ALA A 74 19.30 -1.71 -14.64
CA ALA A 74 19.86 -2.84 -15.38
C ALA A 74 20.77 -3.73 -14.49
N SER A 75 21.50 -3.13 -13.54
CA SER A 75 22.30 -3.86 -12.55
C SER A 75 21.47 -4.75 -11.64
N ASP A 76 20.26 -4.34 -11.28
CA ASP A 76 19.36 -5.12 -10.41
C ASP A 76 18.90 -6.39 -11.14
N LEU A 77 18.65 -6.29 -12.44
CA LEU A 77 18.31 -7.45 -13.28
C LEU A 77 19.48 -8.44 -13.36
N LEU A 78 20.71 -7.94 -13.55
CA LEU A 78 21.91 -8.78 -13.56
C LEU A 78 22.11 -9.49 -12.21
N ALA A 79 21.91 -8.77 -11.11
CA ALA A 79 22.01 -9.32 -9.76
C ALA A 79 20.98 -10.43 -9.50
N LEU A 80 19.75 -10.25 -9.97
CA LEU A 80 18.69 -11.28 -9.87
C LEU A 80 19.05 -12.54 -10.66
N LEU A 81 19.60 -12.38 -11.87
CA LEU A 81 20.02 -13.51 -12.70
C LEU A 81 21.24 -14.24 -12.11
N SER A 82 22.18 -13.52 -11.52
CA SER A 82 23.35 -14.14 -10.86
C SER A 82 23.02 -14.89 -9.58
N ASN A 83 21.91 -14.55 -8.91
CA ASN A 83 21.44 -15.23 -7.70
C ASN A 83 20.64 -16.51 -7.98
N GLN A 84 20.47 -16.90 -9.24
CA GLN A 84 19.83 -18.16 -9.64
C GLN A 84 20.85 -19.28 -10.00
N ALA A 85 22.13 -19.09 -9.67
CA ALA A 85 23.19 -20.08 -9.84
C ALA A 85 23.42 -20.92 -8.57
#